data_AF-A0A5C5CX82-F1
#
_entry.id   AF-A0A5C5CX82-F1
#
_cell.length_a   1.000
_cell.length_b   1.000
_cell.length_c   1.000
_cell.angle_alpha   90.00
_cell.angle_beta   90.00
_cell.angle_gamma   90.00
#
_symmetry.space_group_name_H-M   'P 1'
#
loop_
_entity.id
_entity.type
_entity.pdbx_description
1 polymer ?
#
loop_
_entity_poly.entity_id
_entity_poly.type
_entity_poly.pdbx_seq_one_letter_code
_entity_poly.pdbx_strand_id
1 'polypeptide(L)'
;MGLDEYLAKLADLLMSDTVKSQQAAFNLCFDELTEAKEIAGWSNISEYLKIKTGLVFEEKKLWTMYARAKAKSEKQSGRSKPVTIRATLPGRSSREADKNGSEELESNVSDELLKQYIKVCFNNERIALRAIEGGVSIDTIESWKSPNSVRLGNALTNYISKK
;
A
#
# COMPACT_ATOMS: atom_id res chain seq x y z
N MET A 1 -6.34 29.96 15.43
CA MET A 1 -5.29 28.95 15.19
C MET A 1 -4.45 29.39 14.02
N GLY A 2 -3.14 29.48 14.22
CA GLY A 2 -2.19 29.80 13.15
C GLY A 2 -1.73 28.53 12.44
N LEU A 3 -1.17 28.68 11.24
CA LEU A 3 -0.53 27.59 10.48
C LEU A 3 0.50 26.81 11.34
N ASP A 4 1.18 27.53 12.23
CA ASP A 4 2.20 27.00 13.12
C ASP A 4 1.66 25.95 14.09
N GLU A 5 0.42 26.09 14.54
CA GLU A 5 -0.20 25.23 15.54
C GLU A 5 -0.54 23.85 14.95
N TYR A 6 -0.97 23.83 13.68
CA TYR A 6 -1.25 22.61 12.93
C TYR A 6 0.01 21.86 12.50
N LEU A 7 1.07 22.60 12.14
CA LEU A 7 2.31 22.02 11.63
C LEU A 7 3.33 21.71 12.73
N ALA A 8 3.19 22.26 13.94
CA ALA A 8 4.10 22.01 15.06
C ALA A 8 4.21 20.51 15.37
N LYS A 9 3.08 19.82 15.49
CA LYS A 9 3.03 18.38 15.75
C LYS A 9 3.69 17.57 14.63
N LEU A 10 3.51 17.97 13.38
CA LEU A 10 4.16 17.33 12.24
C LEU A 10 5.68 17.56 12.27
N ALA A 11 6.12 18.79 12.58
CA ALA A 11 7.53 19.13 12.69
C ALA A 11 8.22 18.34 13.82
N ASP A 12 7.58 18.23 14.98
CA ASP A 12 8.08 17.46 16.12
C ASP A 12 8.20 15.96 15.79
N LEU A 13 7.22 15.40 15.09
CA LEU A 13 7.28 14.02 14.61
C LEU A 13 8.36 13.82 13.54
N LEU A 14 8.64 14.82 12.71
CA LEU A 14 9.71 14.73 11.71
C LEU A 14 11.11 14.84 12.32
N MET A 15 11.23 15.55 13.44
CA MET A 15 12.50 15.72 14.18
C MET A 15 12.75 14.60 15.20
N SER A 16 11.71 13.90 15.63
CA SER A 16 11.83 12.81 16.59
C SER A 16 11.96 11.44 15.90
N ASP A 17 12.78 10.57 16.46
CA ASP A 17 12.90 9.16 16.03
C ASP A 17 11.70 8.29 16.45
N THR A 18 10.60 8.91 16.88
CA THR A 18 9.39 8.21 17.34
C THR A 18 8.64 7.53 16.21
N VAL A 19 8.78 8.04 14.99
CA VAL A 19 8.12 7.53 13.80
C VAL A 19 9.11 6.88 12.86
N LYS A 20 8.75 5.67 12.38
CA LYS A 20 9.62 4.85 11.52
C LYS A 20 9.94 5.47 10.16
N SER A 21 9.22 6.52 9.75
CA SER A 21 9.42 7.20 8.46
C SER A 21 8.69 8.54 8.39
N GLN A 22 9.12 9.42 7.48
CA GLN A 22 8.44 10.67 7.15
C GLN A 22 6.97 10.46 6.77
N GLN A 23 6.68 9.44 5.95
CA GLN A 23 5.29 9.12 5.56
C GLN A 23 4.43 8.71 6.78
N ALA A 24 5.02 8.10 7.81
CA ALA A 24 4.30 7.75 9.03
C ALA A 24 3.90 9.01 9.81
N ALA A 25 4.77 10.02 9.89
CA ALA A 25 4.44 11.33 10.46
C ALA A 25 3.26 11.99 9.74
N PHE A 26 3.30 12.02 8.40
CA PHE A 26 2.23 12.56 7.56
C PHE A 26 0.90 11.83 7.70
N ASN A 27 0.93 10.51 7.94
CA ASN A 27 -0.29 9.75 8.18
C ASN A 27 -0.91 10.07 9.54
N LEU A 28 -0.10 10.38 10.56
CA LEU A 28 -0.56 10.67 11.92
C LEU A 28 -1.11 12.09 12.06
N CYS A 29 -0.57 13.03 11.28
CA CYS A 29 -0.99 14.43 11.25
C CYS A 29 -1.82 14.78 10.02
N PHE A 30 -2.57 13.82 9.47
CA PHE A 30 -3.30 14.03 8.22
C PHE A 30 -4.41 15.08 8.35
N ASP A 31 -5.14 15.06 9.47
CA ASP A 31 -6.26 15.97 9.72
C ASP A 31 -5.73 17.40 9.91
N GLU A 32 -4.70 17.55 10.75
CA GLU A 32 -4.04 18.84 10.99
C GLU A 32 -3.36 19.37 9.71
N LEU A 33 -2.77 18.50 8.89
CA LEU A 33 -2.19 18.88 7.60
C LEU A 33 -3.26 19.29 6.57
N THR A 34 -4.46 18.72 6.65
CA THR A 34 -5.58 19.12 5.80
C THR A 34 -6.03 20.53 6.17
N GLU A 35 -6.18 20.83 7.46
CA GLU A 35 -6.52 22.18 7.93
C GLU A 35 -5.42 23.20 7.58
N ALA A 36 -4.15 22.84 7.77
CA ALA A 36 -3.01 23.67 7.36
C ALA A 36 -3.02 23.99 5.86
N LYS A 37 -3.41 23.03 5.03
CA LYS A 37 -3.48 23.17 3.57
C LYS A 37 -4.63 24.08 3.12
N GLU A 38 -5.78 24.04 3.81
CA GLU A 38 -6.89 24.95 3.50
C GLU A 38 -6.55 26.40 3.83
N ILE A 39 -5.69 26.62 4.83
CA ILE A 39 -5.23 27.95 5.24
C ILE A 39 -4.03 28.43 4.40
N ALA A 40 -3.13 27.53 4.04
CA ALA A 40 -1.88 27.87 3.36
C ALA A 40 -1.54 26.88 2.25
N GLY A 41 -1.05 27.39 1.12
CA GLY A 41 -0.58 26.56 0.00
C GLY A 41 0.64 25.70 0.36
N TRP A 42 0.94 24.72 -0.50
CA TRP A 42 2.05 23.79 -0.30
C TRP A 42 3.42 24.47 -0.21
N SER A 43 3.60 25.62 -0.89
CA SER A 43 4.82 26.43 -0.82
C SER A 43 5.08 26.93 0.61
N ASN A 44 4.04 27.46 1.26
CA ASN A 44 4.14 27.98 2.63
C ASN A 44 4.38 26.85 3.65
N ILE A 45 3.72 25.70 3.45
CA ILE A 45 3.93 24.50 4.29
C ILE A 45 5.38 23.99 4.13
N SER A 46 5.90 23.96 2.91
CA SER A 46 7.29 23.55 2.64
C SER A 46 8.29 24.48 3.33
N GLU A 47 8.09 25.79 3.20
CA GLU A 47 8.94 26.79 3.83
C GLU A 47 8.91 26.70 5.35
N TYR A 48 7.72 26.54 5.94
CA TYR A 48 7.57 26.35 7.38
C TYR A 48 8.31 25.10 7.87
N LEU A 49 8.11 23.95 7.21
CA LEU A 49 8.78 22.71 7.58
C LEU A 49 10.29 22.82 7.43
N LYS A 50 10.78 23.52 6.39
CA LYS A 50 12.21 23.79 6.20
C LYS A 50 12.79 24.62 7.35
N ILE A 51 12.09 25.67 7.78
CA ILE A 51 12.53 26.52 8.89
C ILE A 51 12.58 25.73 10.20
N LYS A 52 11.56 24.89 10.47
CA LYS A 52 11.44 24.17 11.74
C LYS A 52 12.28 22.90 11.84
N THR A 53 12.38 22.15 10.76
CA THR A 53 13.02 20.81 10.75
C THR A 53 14.38 20.80 10.05
N GLY A 54 14.73 21.86 9.33
CA GLY A 54 15.90 21.89 8.43
C GLY A 54 15.76 20.98 7.20
N LEU A 55 14.65 20.25 7.06
CA LEU A 55 14.41 19.33 5.95
C LEU A 55 13.81 20.08 4.77
N VAL A 56 14.43 19.94 3.60
CA VAL A 56 13.89 20.49 2.35
C VAL A 56 12.88 19.51 1.77
N PHE A 57 11.63 19.96 1.64
CA PHE A 57 10.58 19.20 0.99
C PHE A 57 10.13 19.90 -0.29
N GLU A 58 10.30 19.23 -1.44
CA GLU A 58 9.66 19.67 -2.67
C GLU A 58 8.14 19.59 -2.54
N GLU A 59 7.42 20.57 -3.12
CA GLU A 59 5.95 20.61 -3.09
C GLU A 59 5.32 19.32 -3.63
N LYS A 60 5.88 18.79 -4.72
CA LYS A 60 5.43 17.52 -5.32
C LYS A 60 5.58 16.35 -4.35
N LYS A 61 6.64 16.34 -3.55
CA LYS A 61 6.89 15.32 -2.53
C LYS A 61 5.89 15.45 -1.38
N LEU A 62 5.61 16.66 -0.91
CA LEU A 62 4.58 16.93 0.10
C LEU A 62 3.20 16.49 -0.36
N TRP A 63 2.81 16.90 -1.57
CA TRP A 63 1.53 16.52 -2.16
C TRP A 63 1.40 15.00 -2.30
N THR A 64 2.47 14.32 -2.73
CA THR A 64 2.46 12.85 -2.84
C THR A 64 2.29 12.18 -1.48
N MET A 65 2.96 12.68 -0.44
CA MET A 65 2.80 12.15 0.91
C MET A 65 1.39 12.41 1.47
N TYR A 66 0.85 13.59 1.22
CA TYR A 66 -0.51 13.97 1.57
C TYR A 66 -1.55 13.08 0.86
N ALA A 67 -1.41 12.88 -0.45
CA ALA A 67 -2.31 12.03 -1.23
C ALA A 67 -2.33 10.59 -0.71
N ARG A 68 -1.16 10.07 -0.30
CA ARG A 68 -1.04 8.74 0.32
C ARG A 68 -1.68 8.69 1.71
N ALA A 69 -1.52 9.75 2.51
CA ALA A 69 -2.15 9.87 3.82
C ALA A 69 -3.68 9.93 3.69
N LYS A 70 -4.20 10.73 2.75
CA LYS A 70 -5.63 10.79 2.40
C LYS A 70 -6.19 9.44 1.98
N ALA A 71 -5.52 8.76 1.05
CA ALA A 71 -5.93 7.44 0.59
C ALA A 71 -5.89 6.38 1.71
N LYS A 72 -5.13 6.63 2.79
CA LYS A 72 -5.06 5.75 3.96
C LYS A 72 -6.15 6.08 4.97
N SER A 73 -6.43 7.35 5.26
CA SER A 73 -7.51 7.77 6.16
C SER A 73 -8.88 7.31 5.64
N GLU A 74 -9.12 7.43 4.33
CA GLU A 74 -10.33 6.93 3.66
C GLU A 74 -10.49 5.41 3.78
N LYS A 75 -9.39 4.65 3.69
CA LYS A 75 -9.42 3.19 3.89
C LYS A 75 -9.59 2.77 5.34
N GLN A 76 -9.23 3.65 6.28
CA GLN A 76 -9.29 3.37 7.71
C GLN A 76 -10.67 3.71 8.29
N SER A 77 -11.38 4.71 7.75
CA SER A 77 -12.78 4.99 8.15
C SER A 77 -13.77 3.91 7.69
N GLY A 78 -13.45 3.17 6.62
CA GLY A 78 -14.27 2.04 6.15
C GLY A 78 -13.97 0.69 6.81
N ARG A 79 -13.01 0.62 7.75
CA ARG A 79 -12.57 -0.66 8.33
C ARG A 79 -12.33 -0.55 9.82
N SER A 80 -13.42 -0.48 10.59
CA SER A 80 -13.42 -0.85 12.00
C SER A 80 -13.01 -2.32 12.11
N LYS A 81 -11.73 -2.60 12.33
CA LYS A 81 -11.28 -3.89 12.87
C LYS A 81 -10.62 -3.63 14.22
N PRO A 82 -11.05 -4.32 15.29
CA PRO A 82 -10.42 -4.18 16.59
C PRO A 82 -8.95 -4.60 16.50
N VAL A 83 -8.10 -3.72 17.01
CA VAL A 83 -6.66 -3.90 17.12
C VAL A 83 -6.39 -5.04 18.10
N THR A 84 -6.05 -6.22 17.58
CA THR A 84 -5.27 -7.19 18.35
C THR A 84 -3.80 -6.88 18.10
N ILE A 85 -3.15 -6.31 19.12
CA ILE A 85 -1.70 -6.14 19.14
C ILE A 85 -1.09 -7.53 19.16
N ARG A 86 -0.41 -7.93 18.08
CA ARG A 86 0.62 -8.96 18.16
C ARG A 86 1.95 -8.37 17.72
N ALA A 87 2.90 -8.51 18.62
CA ALA A 87 4.25 -8.01 18.55
C ALA A 87 5.02 -8.56 17.33
N THR A 88 5.93 -7.72 16.89
CA THR A 88 7.08 -7.92 16.00
C THR A 88 7.71 -9.34 16.01
N LEU A 89 8.11 -9.83 14.83
CA LEU A 89 9.53 -10.01 14.43
C LEU A 89 9.64 -10.46 12.95
N PRO A 90 10.80 -10.22 12.28
CA PRO A 90 11.05 -10.39 10.85
C PRO A 90 11.68 -11.76 10.52
N GLY A 91 11.59 -12.23 9.27
CA GLY A 91 12.42 -13.37 8.86
C GLY A 91 12.04 -13.99 7.52
N ARG A 92 13.05 -14.17 6.69
CA ARG A 92 13.03 -14.72 5.32
C ARG A 92 13.34 -16.23 5.40
N SER A 93 12.82 -17.00 4.44
CA SER A 93 13.38 -18.26 3.88
C SER A 93 12.92 -19.63 4.43
N SER A 94 12.38 -20.41 3.49
CA SER A 94 12.54 -21.86 3.23
C SER A 94 11.95 -22.93 4.17
N ARG A 95 11.19 -23.86 3.54
CA ARG A 95 11.15 -25.35 3.67
C ARG A 95 11.17 -25.93 5.10
N GLU A 96 10.29 -26.84 5.56
CA GLU A 96 9.68 -28.06 4.98
C GLU A 96 8.38 -28.38 5.75
N ALA A 97 7.37 -28.92 5.06
CA ALA A 97 6.74 -30.22 5.34
C ALA A 97 6.33 -30.50 6.80
N ASP A 98 5.02 -30.58 7.04
CA ASP A 98 4.48 -31.67 7.84
C ASP A 98 3.10 -32.08 7.33
N LYS A 99 2.92 -33.40 7.20
CA LYS A 99 1.73 -34.10 6.68
C LYS A 99 0.89 -34.57 7.85
N ASN A 100 -0.42 -34.35 7.78
CA ASN A 100 -1.50 -35.26 8.21
C ASN A 100 -2.82 -34.57 7.82
N GLY A 101 -3.60 -35.06 6.84
CA GLY A 101 -4.51 -36.21 6.95
C GLY A 101 -5.79 -35.75 7.69
N SER A 102 -6.99 -35.70 7.14
CA SER A 102 -7.65 -36.40 6.02
C SER A 102 -8.87 -35.59 5.53
N GLU A 103 -9.49 -36.05 4.44
CA GLU A 103 -10.76 -35.62 3.82
C GLU A 103 -10.67 -34.68 2.60
N GLU A 104 -10.13 -35.28 1.53
CA GLU A 104 -10.73 -35.35 0.18
C GLU A 104 -12.27 -35.20 0.16
N LEU A 105 -12.96 -34.57 -0.79
CA LEU A 105 -12.73 -34.36 -2.22
C LEU A 105 -13.61 -33.16 -2.62
N GLU A 106 -13.04 -32.05 -3.10
CA GLU A 106 -13.63 -31.06 -4.05
C GLU A 106 -12.66 -29.86 -4.25
N SER A 107 -11.71 -29.64 -3.35
CA SER A 107 -10.81 -28.46 -3.35
C SER A 107 -9.49 -28.62 -4.11
N ASN A 108 -9.02 -29.85 -4.38
CA ASN A 108 -7.68 -30.09 -4.95
C ASN A 108 -7.47 -29.50 -6.36
N VAL A 109 -8.55 -29.35 -7.15
CA VAL A 109 -8.46 -28.75 -8.50
C VAL A 109 -8.22 -27.24 -8.41
N SER A 110 -8.82 -26.57 -7.41
CA SER A 110 -8.71 -25.11 -7.26
C SER A 110 -7.31 -24.69 -6.79
N ASP A 111 -6.74 -25.44 -5.84
CA ASP A 111 -5.40 -25.15 -5.30
C ASP A 111 -4.29 -25.38 -6.32
N GLU A 112 -4.39 -26.44 -7.13
CA GLU A 112 -3.40 -26.70 -8.16
C GLU A 112 -3.51 -25.70 -9.32
N LEU A 113 -4.73 -25.33 -9.71
CA LEU A 113 -4.96 -24.27 -10.69
C LEU A 113 -4.38 -22.94 -10.20
N LEU A 114 -4.64 -22.54 -8.96
CA LEU A 114 -4.11 -21.31 -8.38
C LEU A 114 -2.59 -21.27 -8.41
N LYS A 115 -1.90 -22.37 -8.08
CA LYS A 115 -0.43 -22.45 -8.16
C LYS A 115 0.09 -22.17 -9.57
N GLN A 116 -0.58 -22.70 -10.59
CA GLN A 116 -0.19 -22.46 -11.98
C GLN A 116 -0.34 -20.98 -12.36
N TYR A 117 -1.43 -20.33 -11.95
CA TYR A 117 -1.62 -18.88 -12.14
C TYR A 117 -0.58 -18.05 -11.37
N ILE A 118 -0.27 -18.41 -10.13
CA ILE A 118 0.75 -17.72 -9.31
C ILE A 118 2.10 -17.73 -10.01
N LYS A 119 2.49 -18.85 -10.63
CA LYS A 119 3.75 -18.99 -11.35
C LYS A 119 3.86 -18.00 -12.52
N VAL A 120 2.82 -17.86 -13.34
CA VAL A 120 2.81 -16.90 -14.47
C VAL A 120 2.57 -15.46 -14.03
N CYS A 121 2.02 -15.27 -12.82
CA CYS A 121 1.73 -13.96 -12.25
C CYS A 121 2.85 -13.43 -11.33
N PHE A 122 4.12 -13.78 -11.56
CA PHE A 122 5.27 -13.33 -10.77
C PHE A 122 5.16 -13.62 -9.26
N ASN A 123 4.61 -14.79 -8.91
CA ASN A 123 4.32 -15.19 -7.53
C ASN A 123 3.37 -14.22 -6.79
N ASN A 124 2.57 -13.44 -7.53
CA ASN A 124 1.61 -12.52 -6.97
C ASN A 124 0.21 -13.15 -6.94
N GLU A 125 -0.13 -13.73 -5.79
CA GLU A 125 -1.42 -14.37 -5.54
C GLU A 125 -2.62 -13.48 -5.83
N ARG A 126 -2.53 -12.18 -5.51
CA ARG A 126 -3.63 -11.24 -5.76
C ARG A 126 -3.91 -11.05 -7.26
N ILE A 127 -2.88 -11.09 -8.10
CA ILE A 127 -3.02 -10.98 -9.56
C ILE A 127 -3.55 -12.30 -10.12
N ALA A 128 -3.04 -13.43 -9.62
CA ALA A 128 -3.51 -14.76 -9.99
C ALA A 128 -5.00 -14.95 -9.72
N LEU A 129 -5.47 -14.63 -8.50
CA LEU A 129 -6.88 -14.72 -8.13
C LEU A 129 -7.75 -13.82 -9.03
N ARG A 130 -7.32 -12.58 -9.26
CA ARG A 130 -8.03 -11.67 -10.17
C ARG A 130 -8.15 -12.23 -11.59
N ALA A 131 -7.12 -12.91 -12.08
CA ALA A 131 -7.15 -13.49 -13.42
C ALA A 131 -8.13 -14.67 -13.49
N ILE A 132 -8.16 -15.51 -12.45
CA ILE A 132 -9.13 -16.60 -12.31
C ILE A 132 -10.55 -16.04 -12.25
N GLU A 133 -10.80 -15.04 -11.40
CA GLU A 133 -12.10 -14.35 -11.29
C GLU A 133 -12.54 -13.69 -12.61
N GLY A 134 -11.60 -13.12 -13.36
CA GLY A 134 -11.85 -12.52 -14.68
C GLY A 134 -12.03 -13.54 -15.82
N GLY A 135 -11.87 -14.84 -15.52
CA GLY A 135 -11.91 -15.91 -16.52
C GLY A 135 -10.87 -15.73 -17.61
N VAL A 136 -9.66 -15.27 -17.24
CA VAL A 136 -8.52 -15.09 -18.16
C VAL A 136 -7.66 -16.34 -18.09
N SER A 137 -7.39 -16.99 -19.21
CA SER A 137 -6.56 -18.21 -19.22
C SER A 137 -5.08 -17.93 -18.98
N ILE A 138 -4.36 -18.95 -18.50
CA ILE A 138 -2.90 -18.92 -18.30
C ILE A 138 -2.17 -18.57 -19.60
N ASP A 139 -2.55 -19.22 -20.72
CA ASP A 139 -1.94 -18.96 -22.04
C ASP A 139 -2.09 -17.49 -22.46
N THR A 140 -3.25 -16.90 -22.16
CA THR A 140 -3.50 -15.47 -22.45
C THR A 140 -2.55 -14.59 -21.64
N ILE A 141 -2.35 -14.89 -20.36
CA ILE A 141 -1.45 -14.14 -19.48
C ILE A 141 0.00 -14.26 -19.96
N GLU A 142 0.45 -15.46 -20.33
CA GLU A 142 1.81 -15.68 -20.85
C GLU A 142 2.04 -14.97 -22.18
N SER A 143 1.02 -14.93 -23.06
CA SER A 143 1.11 -14.26 -24.37
C SER A 143 1.43 -12.78 -24.27
N TRP A 144 1.04 -12.12 -23.17
CA TRP A 144 1.28 -10.69 -22.96
C TRP A 144 2.75 -10.35 -22.70
N LYS A 145 3.59 -11.35 -22.37
CA LYS A 145 5.04 -11.19 -22.12
C LYS A 145 5.33 -9.97 -21.24
N SER A 146 4.54 -9.80 -20.18
CA SER A 146 4.68 -8.66 -19.29
C SER A 146 6.04 -8.70 -18.60
N PRO A 147 6.79 -7.59 -18.49
CA PRO A 147 8.15 -7.60 -17.94
C PRO A 147 8.18 -7.63 -16.41
N ASN A 148 7.06 -7.29 -15.75
CA ASN A 148 6.93 -7.33 -14.30
C ASN A 148 5.46 -7.44 -13.87
N SER A 149 5.25 -7.71 -12.58
CA SER A 149 3.92 -7.88 -11.97
C SER A 149 3.03 -6.64 -12.07
N VAL A 150 3.60 -5.43 -12.04
CA VAL A 150 2.83 -4.18 -12.15
C VAL A 150 2.25 -4.02 -13.54
N ARG A 151 3.07 -4.20 -14.59
CA ARG A 151 2.61 -4.13 -15.98
C ARG A 151 1.61 -5.24 -16.28
N LEU A 152 1.82 -6.44 -15.74
CA LEU A 152 0.87 -7.53 -15.85
C LEU A 152 -0.47 -7.18 -15.22
N GLY A 153 -0.48 -6.65 -13.98
CA GLY A 153 -1.71 -6.27 -13.30
C GLY A 153 -2.51 -5.18 -14.03
N ASN A 154 -1.82 -4.22 -14.65
CA ASN A 154 -2.46 -3.20 -15.49
C ASN A 154 -3.04 -3.80 -16.77
N ALA A 155 -2.29 -4.66 -17.46
CA ALA A 155 -2.75 -5.36 -18.66
C ALA A 155 -4.00 -6.21 -18.36
N LEU A 156 -3.97 -6.95 -17.25
CA LEU A 156 -5.07 -7.77 -16.77
C LEU A 156 -6.32 -6.92 -16.49
N THR A 157 -6.16 -5.79 -15.79
CA THR A 157 -7.28 -4.88 -15.49
C THR A 157 -7.88 -4.33 -16.78
N ASN A 158 -7.05 -3.89 -17.72
CA ASN A 158 -7.52 -3.38 -19.01
C ASN A 158 -8.23 -4.46 -19.84
N TYR A 159 -7.75 -5.70 -19.79
CA TYR A 159 -8.37 -6.82 -20.50
C TYR A 159 -9.74 -7.15 -19.92
N ILE A 160 -9.85 -7.27 -18.59
CA ILE A 160 -11.11 -7.56 -17.90
C ILE A 160 -12.12 -6.42 -18.10
N SER A 161 -11.69 -5.15 -18.04
CA SER A 161 -12.60 -4.00 -18.22
C SER A 161 -13.08 -3.78 -19.65
N LYS A 162 -12.43 -4.39 -20.65
CA LYS A 162 -12.80 -4.27 -22.08
C LYS A 162 -13.60 -5.47 -22.60
N LYS A 163 -13.74 -6.50 -21.78
CA LYS A 163 -14.53 -7.70 -22.06
C LYS A 163 -15.99 -7.41 -21.76
#